data_AF-A0A534KVJ2-F1
#
_entry.id   AF-A0A534KVJ2-F1
#
_cell.length_a   1.000
_cell.length_b   1.000
_cell.length_c   1.000
_cell.angle_alpha   90.00
_cell.angle_beta   90.00
_cell.angle_gamma   90.00
#
_symmetry.space_group_name_H-M   'P 1'
#
loop_
_entity.id
_entity.type
_entity.pdbx_description
1 polymer ?
#
loop_
_entity_poly.entity_id
_entity_poly.type
_entity_poly.pdbx_seq_one_letter_code
_entity_poly.pdbx_strand_id
1 'polypeptide(L)'
;HHCAESISITLANGRATASPRETRVYLSLPAAQWWDDILNTCSNHMVFFRGTSHIDDWRSENPASLDAALTIEQTHALSVPLYRDRLKLEYVRPSKDELVAHFAALGLKGPFWDL
;
A
#
# COMPACT_ATOMS: atom_id res chain seq x y z
N HIS A 1 -13.19 12.10 -3.07
CA HIS A 1 -14.41 12.29 -2.25
C HIS A 1 -14.90 10.97 -1.62
N HIS A 2 -15.34 10.95 -0.35
CA HIS A 2 -15.84 9.73 0.32
C HIS A 2 -17.26 9.37 -0.13
N CYS A 3 -17.42 8.36 -1.00
CA CYS A 3 -18.73 7.91 -1.49
C CYS A 3 -19.46 6.94 -0.55
N ALA A 4 -18.79 6.45 0.51
CA ALA A 4 -19.31 5.48 1.48
C ALA A 4 -19.83 4.15 0.88
N GLU A 5 -19.58 3.88 -0.40
CA GLU A 5 -19.89 2.60 -1.02
C GLU A 5 -19.07 1.47 -0.39
N SER A 6 -19.66 0.28 -0.33
CA SER A 6 -19.03 -0.89 0.25
C SER A 6 -17.88 -1.41 -0.62
N ILE A 7 -16.76 -1.71 0.03
CA ILE A 7 -15.61 -2.40 -0.56
C ILE A 7 -15.47 -3.74 0.14
N SER A 8 -15.34 -4.81 -0.64
CA SER A 8 -15.03 -6.15 -0.12
C SER A 8 -13.64 -6.57 -0.59
N ILE A 9 -12.83 -7.07 0.33
CA ILE A 9 -11.50 -7.63 0.04
C ILE A 9 -11.54 -9.11 0.39
N THR A 10 -11.15 -9.94 -0.57
CA THR A 10 -11.01 -11.39 -0.38
C THR A 10 -9.53 -11.76 -0.44
N LEU A 11 -9.08 -12.49 0.58
CA LEU A 11 -7.76 -13.12 0.61
C LEU A 11 -7.93 -14.64 0.52
N ALA A 12 -7.50 -15.24 -0.58
CA ALA A 12 -7.60 -16.67 -0.80
C ALA A 12 -6.36 -17.19 -1.54
N ASN A 13 -5.82 -18.32 -1.10
CA ASN A 13 -4.68 -18.98 -1.75
C ASN A 13 -3.48 -18.04 -2.00
N GLY A 14 -3.16 -17.18 -1.02
CA GLY A 14 -2.07 -16.22 -1.10
C GLY A 14 -2.29 -15.06 -2.09
N ARG A 15 -3.53 -14.85 -2.54
CA ARG A 15 -3.90 -13.76 -3.45
C ARG A 15 -4.99 -12.89 -2.83
N ALA A 16 -4.82 -11.58 -2.93
CA ALA A 16 -5.79 -10.60 -2.49
C ALA A 16 -6.50 -9.97 -3.69
N THR A 17 -7.82 -9.89 -3.66
CA THR A 17 -8.65 -9.28 -4.71
C THR A 17 -9.74 -8.42 -4.07
N ALA A 18 -10.19 -7.38 -4.76
CA ALA A 18 -11.30 -6.54 -4.30
C ALA A 18 -12.52 -6.55 -5.20
N SER A 19 -13.67 -6.27 -4.59
CA SER A 19 -14.92 -5.89 -5.23
C SER A 19 -15.36 -4.52 -4.70
N PRO A 20 -15.45 -3.47 -5.55
CA PRO A 20 -15.12 -3.49 -6.97
C PRO A 20 -13.61 -3.65 -7.23
N ARG A 21 -13.25 -4.19 -8.40
CA ARG A 21 -11.85 -4.44 -8.81
C ARG A 21 -11.02 -3.16 -8.93
N GLU A 22 -11.70 -2.04 -9.09
CA GLU A 22 -11.09 -0.71 -9.21
C GLU A 22 -10.61 -0.16 -7.88
N THR A 23 -10.93 -0.84 -6.77
CA THR A 23 -10.48 -0.45 -5.44
C THR A 23 -8.98 -0.23 -5.40
N ARG A 24 -8.56 0.86 -4.75
CA ARG A 24 -7.17 1.23 -4.54
C ARG A 24 -6.89 1.51 -3.07
N VAL A 25 -5.69 1.19 -2.63
CA VAL A 25 -5.13 1.73 -1.39
C VAL A 25 -4.33 2.97 -1.75
N TYR A 26 -4.73 4.11 -1.22
CA TYR A 26 -4.03 5.37 -1.35
C TYR A 26 -3.12 5.59 -0.15
N LEU A 27 -1.89 6.00 -0.42
CA LEU A 27 -0.85 6.27 0.56
C LEU A 27 -0.38 7.72 0.39
N SER A 28 -0.48 8.53 1.45
CA SER A 28 -0.08 9.94 1.43
C SER A 28 1.24 10.25 2.14
N LEU A 29 1.94 9.22 2.61
CA LEU A 29 3.29 9.34 3.18
C LEU A 29 4.28 8.48 2.41
N PRO A 30 5.49 9.00 2.08
CA PRO A 30 6.57 8.19 1.51
C PRO A 30 6.93 6.98 2.38
N ALA A 31 7.41 5.91 1.72
CA ALA A 31 7.68 4.62 2.36
C ALA A 31 8.67 4.70 3.54
N ALA A 32 9.69 5.56 3.45
CA ALA A 32 10.65 5.79 4.52
C ALA A 32 10.02 6.27 5.84
N GLN A 33 8.86 6.92 5.79
CA GLN A 33 8.21 7.55 6.96
C GLN A 33 7.19 6.63 7.66
N TRP A 34 6.85 5.48 7.07
CA TRP A 34 5.77 4.63 7.60
C TRP A 34 6.04 4.08 9.00
N TRP A 35 7.32 3.89 9.34
CA TRP A 35 7.73 3.33 10.62
C TRP A 35 8.00 4.37 11.70
N ASP A 36 7.98 5.67 11.35
CA ASP A 36 8.08 6.76 12.33
C ASP A 36 6.86 6.74 13.25
N ASP A 37 5.67 6.54 12.67
CA ASP A 37 4.43 6.26 13.37
C ASP A 37 3.52 5.38 12.49
N ILE A 38 3.58 4.06 12.73
CA ILE A 38 2.80 3.10 11.95
C ILE A 38 1.29 3.20 12.22
N LEU A 39 0.89 3.66 13.41
CA LEU A 39 -0.53 3.83 13.73
C LEU A 39 -1.07 5.02 12.96
N ASN A 40 -0.38 6.16 12.98
CA ASN A 40 -0.76 7.32 12.18
C ASN A 40 -0.74 6.98 10.67
N THR A 41 0.28 6.26 10.21
CA THR A 41 0.37 5.84 8.80
C THR A 41 -0.85 5.01 8.40
N CYS A 42 -1.18 3.97 9.17
CA CYS A 42 -2.30 3.09 8.86
C CYS A 42 -3.68 3.75 9.03
N SER A 43 -3.83 4.63 10.02
CA SER A 43 -5.14 5.22 10.35
C SER A 43 -5.49 6.44 9.53
N ASN A 44 -4.50 7.26 9.14
CA ASN A 44 -4.74 8.57 8.53
C ASN A 44 -4.13 8.70 7.13
N HIS A 45 -3.08 7.91 6.83
CA HIS A 45 -2.34 8.03 5.57
C HIS A 45 -2.46 6.82 4.67
N MET A 46 -3.22 5.80 5.06
CA MET A 46 -3.54 4.62 4.26
C MET A 46 -5.05 4.46 4.20
N VAL A 47 -5.65 4.82 3.06
CA VAL A 47 -7.11 4.82 2.91
C VAL A 47 -7.54 4.07 1.66
N PHE A 48 -8.73 3.47 1.73
CA PHE A 48 -9.31 2.74 0.60
C PHE A 48 -10.20 3.66 -0.22
N PHE A 49 -9.97 3.69 -1.53
CA PHE A 49 -10.85 4.32 -2.50
C PHE A 49 -11.46 3.26 -3.40
N ARG A 50 -12.73 3.46 -3.76
CA ARG A 50 -13.46 2.56 -4.66
C ARG A 50 -12.89 2.51 -6.08
N GLY A 51 -12.22 3.57 -6.51
CA GLY A 51 -11.69 3.72 -7.87
C GLY A 51 -10.80 4.96 -8.00
N THR A 52 -10.11 5.09 -9.13
CA THR A 52 -9.14 6.17 -9.37
C THR A 52 -9.80 7.55 -9.46
N SER A 53 -11.03 7.64 -9.97
CA SER A 53 -11.77 8.92 -10.03
C SER A 53 -11.87 9.59 -8.66
N HIS A 54 -12.14 8.81 -7.60
CA HIS A 54 -12.25 9.35 -6.25
C HIS A 54 -10.91 9.83 -5.68
N ILE A 55 -9.80 9.23 -6.15
CA ILE A 55 -8.44 9.66 -5.80
C ILE A 55 -8.12 10.97 -6.53
N ASP A 56 -8.48 11.09 -7.81
CA ASP A 56 -8.25 12.31 -8.58
C ASP A 56 -9.03 13.49 -7.97
N ASP A 57 -10.29 13.28 -7.59
CA ASP A 57 -11.07 14.27 -6.83
C ASP A 57 -10.37 14.64 -5.52
N TRP A 58 -9.91 13.64 -4.76
CA TRP A 58 -9.21 13.86 -3.49
C TRP A 58 -7.94 14.69 -3.68
N ARG A 59 -7.12 14.37 -4.70
CA ARG A 59 -5.89 15.10 -5.03
C ARG A 59 -6.16 16.54 -5.44
N SER A 60 -7.28 16.81 -6.12
CA SER A 60 -7.65 18.16 -6.53
C SER A 60 -7.91 19.08 -5.32
N GLU A 61 -8.46 18.50 -4.25
CA GLU A 61 -8.76 19.21 -2.99
C GLU A 61 -7.59 19.16 -2.00
N ASN A 62 -6.72 18.14 -2.10
CA ASN A 62 -5.65 17.83 -1.15
C ASN A 62 -4.33 17.55 -1.91
N PRO A 63 -3.68 18.57 -2.48
CA PRO A 63 -2.43 18.38 -3.19
C PRO A 63 -1.33 17.90 -2.23
N ALA A 64 -0.83 16.69 -2.43
CA ALA A 64 0.31 16.14 -1.72
C ALA A 64 1.59 16.32 -2.54
N SER A 65 2.74 16.47 -1.87
CA SER A 65 4.04 16.54 -2.53
C SER A 65 4.45 15.20 -3.15
N LEU A 66 4.08 14.08 -2.51
CA LEU A 66 4.27 12.72 -2.96
C LEU A 66 3.11 11.85 -2.46
N ASP A 67 2.56 11.02 -3.34
CA ASP A 67 1.54 10.03 -2.99
C ASP A 67 1.72 8.75 -3.83
N ALA A 68 0.97 7.71 -3.47
CA ALA A 68 0.84 6.52 -4.29
C ALA A 68 -0.55 5.91 -4.19
N ALA A 69 -1.00 5.26 -5.27
CA ALA A 69 -2.23 4.48 -5.30
C ALA A 69 -1.93 3.07 -5.81
N LEU A 70 -2.23 2.06 -4.98
CA LEU A 70 -1.91 0.66 -5.26
C LEU A 70 -3.20 -0.13 -5.47
N THR A 71 -3.13 -1.14 -6.34
CA THR A 71 -4.13 -2.20 -6.35
C THR A 71 -4.06 -3.01 -5.05
N ILE A 72 -5.16 -3.69 -4.67
CA ILE A 72 -5.16 -4.57 -3.50
C ILE A 72 -4.14 -5.70 -3.65
N GLU A 73 -3.96 -6.20 -4.87
CA GLU A 73 -2.94 -7.18 -5.24
C GLU A 73 -1.53 -6.66 -4.94
N GLN A 74 -1.20 -5.42 -5.35
CA GLN A 74 0.09 -4.78 -5.07
C GLN A 74 0.27 -4.52 -3.57
N THR A 75 -0.75 -4.05 -2.85
CA THR A 75 -0.67 -3.82 -1.41
C THR A 75 -0.38 -5.12 -0.65
N HIS A 76 -1.03 -6.22 -1.01
CA HIS A 76 -0.71 -7.52 -0.44
C HIS A 76 0.73 -7.94 -0.80
N ALA A 77 1.10 -7.87 -2.08
CA ALA A 77 2.43 -8.26 -2.55
C ALA A 77 3.56 -7.47 -1.90
N LEU A 78 3.35 -6.17 -1.64
CA LEU A 78 4.28 -5.28 -0.94
C LEU A 78 4.68 -5.83 0.44
N SER A 79 3.71 -6.39 1.16
CA SER A 79 3.91 -6.91 2.52
C SER A 79 4.55 -8.29 2.57
N VAL A 80 4.52 -9.06 1.48
CA VAL A 80 4.91 -10.48 1.46
C VAL A 80 6.31 -10.72 2.04
N PRO A 81 7.37 -9.97 1.69
CA PRO A 81 8.70 -10.21 2.26
C PRO A 81 8.76 -10.07 3.78
N LEU A 82 7.94 -9.19 4.37
CA LEU A 82 7.92 -8.94 5.81
C LEU A 82 7.24 -10.06 6.61
N TYR A 83 6.34 -10.81 5.95
CA TYR A 83 5.46 -11.76 6.63
C TYR A 83 5.65 -13.22 6.20
N ARG A 84 6.16 -13.49 4.99
CA ARG A 84 6.27 -14.85 4.41
C ARG A 84 6.91 -15.85 5.38
N ASP A 85 8.03 -15.46 5.95
CA ASP A 85 8.86 -16.33 6.79
C ASP A 85 8.72 -15.99 8.28
N ARG A 86 7.78 -15.12 8.64
CA ARG A 86 7.70 -14.51 9.99
C ARG A 86 7.46 -15.51 11.12
N LEU A 87 6.96 -16.70 10.78
CA LEU A 87 6.72 -17.80 11.73
C LEU A 87 7.87 -18.82 11.81
N LYS A 88 8.91 -18.68 10.97
CA LYS A 88 10.10 -19.54 11.04
C LYS A 88 10.99 -19.11 12.20
N LEU A 89 11.64 -20.08 12.85
CA LEU A 89 12.53 -19.82 13.98
C LEU A 89 13.75 -18.98 13.56
N GLU A 90 14.21 -19.18 12.33
CA GLU A 90 15.37 -18.53 11.75
C GLU A 90 15.01 -17.20 11.05
N TYR A 91 13.80 -16.68 11.28
CA TYR A 91 13.34 -15.46 10.62
C TYR A 91 14.28 -14.29 10.89
N VAL A 92 14.77 -13.69 9.80
CA VAL A 92 15.46 -12.41 9.80
C VAL A 92 14.58 -11.43 9.03
N ARG A 93 14.42 -10.22 9.57
CA ARG A 93 13.70 -9.15 8.87
C ARG A 93 14.44 -8.83 7.57
N PRO A 94 13.74 -8.71 6.42
CA PRO A 94 14.37 -8.27 5.18
C PRO A 94 15.11 -6.95 5.38
N SER A 95 16.30 -6.85 4.79
CA SER A 95 17.08 -5.63 4.72
C SER A 95 16.39 -4.57 3.88
N LYS A 96 16.83 -3.32 4.03
CA LYS A 96 16.36 -2.19 3.24
C LYS A 96 16.54 -2.45 1.74
N ASP A 97 17.69 -2.97 1.33
CA ASP A 97 18.00 -3.23 -0.08
C ASP A 97 17.09 -4.33 -0.67
N GLU A 98 16.81 -5.38 0.10
CA GLU A 98 15.85 -6.43 -0.30
C GLU A 98 14.43 -5.87 -0.49
N LEU A 99 13.99 -4.97 0.42
CA LEU A 99 12.68 -4.34 0.31
C LEU A 99 12.61 -3.38 -0.88
N VAL A 100 13.62 -2.54 -1.11
CA VAL A 100 13.68 -1.63 -2.27
C VAL A 100 13.68 -2.43 -3.58
N ALA A 101 14.48 -3.51 -3.66
CA ALA A 101 14.48 -4.38 -4.83
C ALA A 101 13.11 -5.04 -5.07
N HIS A 102 12.43 -5.46 -4.00
CA HIS A 102 11.07 -6.02 -4.09
C HIS A 102 10.05 -4.97 -4.55
N PHE A 103 10.09 -3.75 -4.03
CA PHE A 103 9.21 -2.66 -4.46
C PHE A 103 9.42 -2.37 -5.96
N ALA A 104 10.68 -2.27 -6.40
CA ALA A 104 11.00 -2.05 -7.80
C ALA A 104 10.49 -3.18 -8.72
N ALA A 105 10.53 -4.44 -8.25
CA ALA A 105 9.99 -5.60 -8.98
C ALA A 105 8.44 -5.57 -9.12
N LEU A 106 7.74 -4.91 -8.19
CA LEU A 106 6.30 -4.65 -8.26
C LEU A 106 5.95 -3.41 -9.12
N GLY A 107 6.95 -2.77 -9.72
CA GLY A 107 6.79 -1.51 -10.47
C GLY A 107 6.66 -0.27 -9.57
N LEU A 108 6.88 -0.42 -8.27
CA LEU A 108 6.82 0.65 -7.28
C LEU A 108 8.20 1.33 -7.22
N LYS A 109 8.34 2.42 -7.96
CA LYS A 109 9.61 3.13 -8.18
C LYS A 109 9.47 4.63 -7.99
N GLY A 110 10.59 5.30 -7.75
CA GLY A 110 10.68 6.75 -7.60
C GLY A 110 10.66 7.20 -6.14
N PRO A 111 10.73 8.52 -5.89
CA PRO A 111 11.03 9.09 -4.57
C PRO A 111 10.08 8.68 -3.45
N PHE A 112 8.84 8.32 -3.78
CA PHE A 112 7.87 7.82 -2.80
C PHE A 112 8.31 6.49 -2.17
N TRP A 113 9.03 5.65 -2.93
CA TRP A 113 9.35 4.26 -2.59
C TRP A 113 10.78 4.07 -2.04
N ASP A 114 11.55 5.14 -1.97
CA ASP A 114 12.88 5.11 -1.37
C ASP A 114 12.74 4.93 0.15
N LEU A 115 13.34 3.87 0.69
CA LEU A 115 13.43 3.57 2.12
C LEU A 115 14.64 4.25 2.76
#